data_AF-A0A939GAV7-F1
#
_entry.id   AF-A0A939GAV7-F1
#
_cell.length_a   1.000
_cell.length_b   1.000
_cell.length_c   1.000
_cell.angle_alpha   90.00
_cell.angle_beta   90.00
_cell.angle_gamma   90.00
#
_symmetry.space_group_name_H-M   'P 1'
#
loop_
_entity.id
_entity.type
_entity.pdbx_description
1 polymer ?
#
loop_
_entity_poly.entity_id
_entity_poly.type
_entity_poly.pdbx_seq_one_letter_code
_entity_poly.pdbx_strand_id
1 'polypeptide(L)'
;MEQAANTLEKLTLPIQPDEMEWRVQMQTKTGKLIVVPYITNRCVMDRFDKQFGWQGWQNEISEIQGGFFCKITVTIPGEEGKPATILSKMDGASRTDIEPVKGGISDAMKRCAVQFGLGRDLYNYPRVFIDTPDKFIPDWAHQQLEMLVKKINDGSYKGGEIVTLRASYQKA
;
A
#
# COMPACT_ATOMS: atom_id res chain seq x y z
N MET A 1 30.06 -4.94 15.86
CA MET A 1 29.12 -3.83 16.15
C MET A 1 28.71 -3.28 14.81
N GLU A 2 27.56 -3.70 14.32
CA GLU A 2 27.01 -3.28 13.04
C GLU A 2 26.38 -1.90 13.25
N GLN A 3 26.85 -0.90 12.49
CA GLN A 3 26.24 0.42 12.47
C GLN A 3 24.76 0.25 12.15
N ALA A 4 23.87 0.52 13.09
CA ALA A 4 22.47 0.71 12.78
C ALA A 4 22.33 2.06 12.09
N ALA A 5 22.78 2.12 10.82
CA ALA A 5 22.34 3.17 9.92
C ALA A 5 20.81 3.20 10.01
N ASN A 6 20.25 4.40 10.13
CA ASN A 6 18.82 4.65 10.22
C ASN A 6 18.17 4.32 8.86
N THR A 7 18.16 3.04 8.51
CA THR A 7 17.71 2.53 7.24
C THR A 7 16.24 2.19 7.39
N LEU A 8 15.40 2.81 6.57
CA LEU A 8 13.96 2.51 6.49
C LEU A 8 13.71 1.16 5.78
N GLU A 9 14.67 0.24 5.84
CA GLU A 9 14.73 -0.99 5.05
C GLU A 9 13.47 -1.82 5.21
N LYS A 10 13.02 -2.10 6.44
CA LYS A 10 11.84 -2.94 6.66
C LYS A 10 10.57 -2.31 6.10
N LEU A 11 10.49 -0.97 6.12
CA LEU A 11 9.36 -0.25 5.52
C LEU A 11 9.39 -0.29 3.99
N THR A 12 10.58 -0.15 3.39
CA THR A 12 10.75 0.06 1.95
C THR A 12 11.01 -1.20 1.13
N LEU A 13 11.09 -2.39 1.76
CA LEU A 13 11.12 -3.66 1.04
C LEU A 13 9.94 -3.77 0.05
N PRO A 14 10.09 -4.50 -1.08
CA PRO A 14 8.99 -4.73 -2.01
C PRO A 14 7.75 -5.27 -1.31
N ILE A 15 6.57 -4.74 -1.63
CA ILE A 15 5.30 -5.17 -1.06
C ILE A 15 4.97 -6.59 -1.53
N GLN A 16 4.68 -7.49 -0.60
CA GLN A 16 4.30 -8.88 -0.92
C GLN A 16 2.80 -8.98 -1.25
N PRO A 17 2.38 -10.03 -1.98
CA PRO A 17 0.98 -10.17 -2.38
C PRO A 17 -0.02 -10.20 -1.20
N ASP A 18 0.39 -10.71 -0.04
CA ASP A 18 -0.43 -10.78 1.18
C ASP A 18 -0.45 -9.47 2.00
N GLU A 19 0.41 -8.51 1.65
CA GLU A 19 0.50 -7.21 2.32
C GLU A 19 -0.37 -6.14 1.66
N MET A 20 -0.95 -6.43 0.49
CA MET A 20 -1.76 -5.50 -0.28
C MET A 20 -3.02 -6.13 -0.85
N GLU A 21 -3.91 -5.26 -1.29
CA GLU A 21 -5.16 -5.61 -1.94
C GLU A 21 -5.29 -4.84 -3.25
N TRP A 22 -6.22 -5.28 -4.10
CA TRP A 22 -6.55 -4.62 -5.36
C TRP A 22 -7.95 -4.07 -5.30
N ARG A 23 -8.14 -2.85 -5.80
CA ARG A 23 -9.47 -2.25 -5.95
C ARG A 23 -9.72 -1.80 -7.38
N VAL A 24 -10.99 -1.81 -7.76
CA VAL A 24 -11.45 -1.15 -8.98
C VAL A 24 -11.29 0.36 -8.79
N GLN A 25 -10.51 1.00 -9.67
CA GLN A 25 -10.39 2.45 -9.73
C GLN A 25 -11.49 3.04 -10.60
N MET A 26 -11.74 2.44 -11.76
CA MET A 26 -12.81 2.82 -12.66
C MET A 26 -13.11 1.71 -13.68
N GLN A 27 -14.29 1.77 -14.28
CA GLN A 27 -14.62 0.99 -15.47
C GLN A 27 -14.51 1.88 -16.71
N THR A 28 -13.82 1.41 -17.74
CA THR A 28 -13.70 2.13 -19.02
C THR A 28 -15.02 2.12 -19.78
N LYS A 29 -15.14 3.02 -20.77
CA LYS A 29 -16.26 3.01 -21.72
C LYS A 29 -16.37 1.70 -22.51
N THR A 30 -15.27 0.97 -22.65
CA THR A 30 -15.21 -0.34 -23.32
C THR A 30 -15.55 -1.52 -22.40
N GLY A 31 -15.94 -1.26 -21.15
CA GLY A 31 -16.34 -2.28 -20.16
C GLY A 31 -15.20 -2.84 -19.31
N LYS A 32 -13.94 -2.55 -19.64
CA LYS A 32 -12.78 -3.07 -18.89
C LYS A 32 -12.64 -2.39 -17.53
N LEU A 33 -12.26 -3.15 -16.52
CA LEU A 33 -11.94 -2.60 -15.19
C LEU A 33 -10.48 -2.13 -15.18
N ILE A 34 -10.23 -0.92 -14.69
CA ILE A 34 -8.89 -0.47 -14.29
C ILE A 34 -8.78 -0.75 -12.80
N VAL A 35 -7.78 -1.54 -12.42
CA VAL A 35 -7.53 -1.90 -11.02
C VAL A 35 -6.18 -1.37 -10.57
N VAL A 36 -6.11 -0.97 -9.29
CA VAL A 36 -4.89 -0.43 -8.67
C VAL A 36 -4.60 -1.16 -7.36
N PRO A 37 -3.32 -1.45 -7.07
CA PRO A 37 -2.93 -2.03 -5.80
C PRO A 37 -2.90 -0.96 -4.71
N TYR A 38 -3.15 -1.37 -3.47
CA TYR A 38 -2.94 -0.55 -2.28
C TYR A 38 -2.57 -1.43 -1.09
N ILE A 39 -1.64 -0.96 -0.27
CA ILE A 39 -1.27 -1.63 0.99
C ILE A 39 -2.47 -1.75 1.93
N THR A 40 -2.48 -2.76 2.80
CA THR A 40 -3.48 -2.83 3.88
C THR A 40 -3.02 -2.06 5.11
N ASN A 41 -3.95 -1.72 6.02
CA ASN A 41 -3.56 -1.11 7.29
C ASN A 41 -2.76 -2.08 8.19
N ARG A 42 -2.99 -3.40 8.03
CA ARG A 42 -2.23 -4.47 8.69
C ARG A 42 -0.76 -4.45 8.25
N CYS A 43 -0.50 -4.32 6.95
CA CYS A 43 0.84 -4.11 6.42
C CYS A 43 1.54 -2.89 7.04
N VAL A 44 0.82 -1.78 7.25
CA VAL A 44 1.40 -0.60 7.92
C VAL A 44 1.83 -0.95 9.34
N MET A 45 0.93 -1.50 10.16
CA MET A 45 1.22 -1.86 11.55
C MET A 45 2.38 -2.85 11.64
N ASP A 46 2.33 -3.94 10.88
CA ASP A 46 3.34 -5.00 10.94
C ASP A 46 4.73 -4.52 10.51
N ARG A 47 4.81 -3.67 9.48
CA ARG A 47 6.10 -3.15 9.01
C ARG A 47 6.66 -2.06 9.91
N PHE A 48 5.82 -1.22 10.51
CA PHE A 48 6.27 -0.26 11.51
C PHE A 48 6.76 -0.97 12.78
N ASP A 49 6.07 -2.00 13.25
CA ASP A 49 6.52 -2.83 14.37
C ASP A 49 7.86 -3.51 14.07
N LYS A 50 8.02 -4.06 12.86
CA LYS A 50 9.31 -4.66 12.44
C LYS A 50 10.44 -3.63 12.32
N GLN A 51 10.13 -2.38 11.94
CA GLN A 51 11.14 -1.34 11.72
C GLN A 51 11.56 -0.64 13.03
N PHE A 52 10.60 -0.30 13.88
CA PHE A 52 10.83 0.55 15.05
C PHE A 52 10.59 -0.17 16.39
N GLY A 53 10.02 -1.37 16.36
CA GLY A 53 9.47 -2.02 17.55
C GLY A 53 8.14 -1.39 17.98
N TRP A 54 7.31 -2.15 18.68
CA TRP A 54 5.96 -1.72 19.06
C TRP A 54 5.90 -0.44 19.92
N GLN A 55 6.96 -0.13 20.69
CA GLN A 55 7.08 1.11 21.48
C GLN A 55 7.72 2.26 20.68
N GLY A 56 8.35 1.95 19.55
CA GLY A 56 9.15 2.90 18.78
C GLY A 56 8.31 3.74 17.82
N TRP A 57 7.00 3.53 17.74
CA TRP A 57 6.12 4.35 16.93
C TRP A 57 4.72 4.45 17.54
N GLN A 58 3.97 5.45 17.10
CA GLN A 58 2.58 5.66 17.45
C GLN A 58 1.86 6.39 16.31
N ASN A 59 0.54 6.28 16.28
CA ASN A 59 -0.30 7.07 15.40
C ASN A 59 -1.40 7.81 16.17
N GLU A 60 -1.71 9.01 15.72
CA GLU A 60 -2.81 9.84 16.21
C GLU A 60 -3.76 10.12 15.05
N ILE A 61 -5.06 9.95 15.31
CA ILE A 61 -6.12 10.22 14.34
C ILE A 61 -6.91 11.43 14.83
N SER A 62 -7.04 12.44 13.96
CA SER A 62 -7.84 13.63 14.22
C SER A 62 -8.92 13.74 13.16
N GLU A 63 -10.18 13.90 13.58
CA GLU A 63 -11.27 14.18 12.66
C GLU A 63 -11.19 15.65 12.19
N ILE A 64 -11.42 15.85 10.89
CA ILE A 64 -11.52 17.17 10.26
C ILE A 64 -12.82 17.25 9.46
N GLN A 65 -13.20 18.45 9.01
CA GLN A 65 -14.38 18.61 8.17
C GLN A 65 -14.24 17.76 6.89
N GLY A 66 -15.08 16.72 6.78
CA GLY A 66 -15.14 15.83 5.61
C GLY A 66 -14.12 14.68 5.59
N GLY A 67 -13.29 14.50 6.63
CA GLY A 67 -12.25 13.47 6.60
C GLY A 67 -11.49 13.32 7.91
N PHE A 68 -10.28 12.75 7.81
CA PHE A 68 -9.40 12.47 8.93
C PHE A 68 -7.96 12.81 8.57
N PHE A 69 -7.23 13.36 9.53
CA PHE A 69 -5.77 13.37 9.52
C PHE A 69 -5.23 12.19 10.33
N CYS A 70 -4.16 11.59 9.84
CA CYS A 70 -3.33 10.67 10.59
C CYS A 70 -1.93 11.26 10.71
N LYS A 71 -1.45 11.39 11.94
CA LYS A 71 -0.06 11.70 12.27
C LYS A 71 0.62 10.44 12.76
N ILE A 72 1.71 10.04 12.13
CA ILE A 72 2.56 8.95 12.62
C ILE A 72 3.85 9.57 13.17
N THR A 73 4.18 9.20 14.39
CA THR A 73 5.41 9.60 15.08
C THR A 73 6.26 8.36 15.31
N VAL A 74 7.54 8.44 14.94
CA VAL A 74 8.53 7.38 15.16
C VAL A 74 9.66 7.90 16.02
N THR A 75 10.18 7.03 16.88
CA THR A 75 11.33 7.27 17.73
C THR A 75 12.48 6.44 17.19
N ILE A 76 13.56 7.12 16.81
CA ILE A 76 14.76 6.52 16.26
C ILE A 76 15.81 6.57 17.38
N PRO A 77 16.23 5.42 17.92
CA PRO A 77 17.25 5.37 18.98
C PRO A 77 18.51 6.12 18.55
N GLY A 78 19.05 6.92 19.46
CA GLY A 78 20.34 7.57 19.25
C GLY A 78 21.47 6.54 19.34
N GLU A 79 22.60 6.83 18.71
CA GLU A 79 23.84 6.11 18.97
C GLU A 79 24.30 6.34 20.41
N GLU A 80 25.28 5.57 20.88
CA GLU A 80 25.83 5.70 22.24
C GLU A 80 26.22 7.16 22.55
N GLY A 81 25.63 7.71 23.62
CA GLY A 81 25.82 9.10 24.04
C GLY A 81 25.05 10.16 23.25
N LYS A 82 24.25 9.79 22.23
CA LYS A 82 23.40 10.71 21.47
C LYS A 82 21.92 10.53 21.85
N PRO A 83 21.13 11.63 21.90
CA PRO A 83 19.70 11.53 22.17
C PRO A 83 18.97 10.84 21.00
N ALA A 84 17.85 10.18 21.32
CA ALA A 84 16.94 9.66 20.31
C ALA A 84 16.37 10.80 19.45
N THR A 85 16.12 10.51 18.18
CA THR A 85 15.46 11.44 17.25
C THR A 85 13.99 11.07 17.12
N ILE A 86 13.12 12.06 17.26
CA ILE A 86 11.67 11.90 17.06
C ILE A 86 11.30 12.54 15.73
N LEU A 87 10.67 11.77 14.85
CA LEU A 87 10.20 12.22 13.54
C LEU A 87 8.68 12.04 13.46
N SER A 88 7.97 13.08 13.04
CA SER A 88 6.53 12.99 12.80
C SER A 88 6.20 13.39 11.36
N LYS A 89 5.25 12.67 10.76
CA LYS A 89 4.67 13.00 9.46
C LYS A 89 3.15 12.93 9.57
N MET A 90 2.44 13.65 8.72
CA MET A 90 0.99 13.73 8.74
C MET A 90 0.43 13.75 7.31
N ASP A 91 -0.63 12.98 7.08
CA ASP A 91 -1.43 13.01 5.85
C ASP A 91 -2.91 12.84 6.21
N GLY A 92 -3.80 12.98 5.24
CA GLY A 92 -5.23 12.84 5.46
C GLY A 92 -5.97 12.16 4.33
N ALA A 93 -7.18 11.73 4.62
CA ALA A 93 -8.11 11.18 3.65
C ALA A 93 -9.53 11.65 3.94
N SER A 94 -10.33 11.77 2.88
CA SER A 94 -11.76 12.02 2.99
C SER A 94 -12.49 10.78 3.52
N ARG A 95 -13.73 10.98 3.97
CA ARG A 95 -14.67 9.89 4.22
C ARG A 95 -14.88 9.07 2.94
N THR A 96 -14.99 7.76 3.09
CA THR A 96 -15.25 6.83 1.98
C THR A 96 -16.75 6.61 1.79
N ASP A 97 -17.17 6.08 0.64
CA ASP A 97 -18.58 5.78 0.37
C ASP A 97 -19.08 4.56 1.16
N ILE A 98 -18.18 3.62 1.48
CA ILE A 98 -18.47 2.39 2.22
C ILE A 98 -17.71 2.41 3.55
N GLU A 99 -18.42 2.28 4.68
CA GLU A 99 -17.86 2.45 6.02
C GLU A 99 -17.10 3.79 6.20
N PRO A 100 -17.79 4.95 6.04
CA PRO A 100 -17.16 6.27 5.83
C PRO A 100 -16.09 6.65 6.85
N VAL A 101 -16.33 6.33 8.13
CA VAL A 101 -15.40 6.62 9.23
C VAL A 101 -14.19 5.70 9.17
N LYS A 102 -14.42 4.38 9.22
CA LYS A 102 -13.36 3.37 9.27
C LYS A 102 -12.48 3.38 8.01
N GLY A 103 -13.09 3.51 6.84
CA GLY A 103 -12.37 3.62 5.57
C GLY A 103 -11.54 4.90 5.49
N GLY A 104 -12.09 6.05 5.91
CA GLY A 104 -11.36 7.32 5.92
C GLY A 104 -10.15 7.31 6.87
N ILE A 105 -10.31 6.76 8.08
CA ILE A 105 -9.21 6.59 9.04
C ILE A 105 -8.11 5.67 8.47
N SER A 106 -8.50 4.54 7.87
CA SER A 106 -7.57 3.58 7.28
C SER A 106 -6.80 4.18 6.10
N ASP A 107 -7.49 4.93 5.23
CA ASP A 107 -6.85 5.61 4.10
C ASP A 107 -5.89 6.71 4.57
N ALA A 108 -6.25 7.49 5.60
CA ALA A 108 -5.36 8.50 6.17
C ALA A 108 -4.07 7.88 6.73
N MET A 109 -4.18 6.76 7.45
CA MET A 109 -3.01 6.05 8.00
C MET A 109 -2.12 5.48 6.90
N LYS A 110 -2.69 4.80 5.90
CA LYS A 110 -1.92 4.29 4.74
C LYS A 110 -1.21 5.43 3.99
N ARG A 111 -1.88 6.57 3.78
CA ARG A 111 -1.28 7.74 3.12
C ARG A 111 -0.15 8.35 3.95
N CYS A 112 -0.30 8.42 5.27
CA CYS A 112 0.77 8.87 6.15
C CYS A 112 1.98 7.94 6.09
N ALA A 113 1.77 6.62 6.08
CA ALA A 113 2.82 5.62 5.95
C ALA A 113 3.63 5.74 4.65
N VAL A 114 2.99 6.12 3.54
CA VAL A 114 3.68 6.41 2.26
C VAL A 114 4.73 7.50 2.40
N GLN A 115 4.56 8.47 3.30
CA GLN A 115 5.57 9.50 3.52
C GLN A 115 6.84 8.96 4.19
N PHE A 116 6.77 7.80 4.85
CA PHE A 116 7.93 7.03 5.36
C PHE A 116 8.49 6.03 4.32
N GLY A 117 7.95 5.99 3.11
CA GLY A 117 8.43 5.15 2.02
C GLY A 117 7.68 3.84 1.82
N LEU A 118 6.85 3.43 2.78
CA LEU A 118 6.08 2.18 2.71
C LEU A 118 5.04 2.26 1.58
N GLY A 119 5.14 1.33 0.62
CA GLY A 119 4.20 1.23 -0.51
C GLY A 119 4.37 2.30 -1.60
N ARG A 120 5.48 3.05 -1.62
CA ARG A 120 5.76 4.03 -2.70
C ARG A 120 5.98 3.36 -4.05
N ASP A 121 6.53 2.16 -4.04
CA ASP A 121 6.74 1.31 -5.22
C ASP A 121 5.43 1.00 -5.96
N LEU A 122 4.31 0.90 -5.24
CA LEU A 122 2.98 0.66 -5.83
C LEU A 122 2.55 1.72 -6.85
N TYR A 123 3.06 2.95 -6.75
CA TYR A 123 2.78 4.00 -7.76
C TYR A 123 3.49 3.77 -9.09
N ASN A 124 4.52 2.92 -9.11
CA ASN A 124 5.26 2.54 -10.31
C ASN A 124 4.75 1.22 -10.92
N TYR A 125 3.68 0.63 -10.37
CA TYR A 125 3.11 -0.59 -10.92
C TYR A 125 2.51 -0.33 -12.31
N PRO A 126 2.52 -1.34 -13.20
CA PRO A 126 1.87 -1.21 -14.49
C PRO A 126 0.37 -0.97 -14.31
N ARG A 127 -0.23 -0.22 -15.24
CA ARG A 127 -1.67 -0.04 -15.29
C ARG A 127 -2.33 -1.35 -15.68
N VAL A 128 -3.08 -1.94 -14.74
CA VAL A 128 -3.75 -3.23 -14.95
C VAL A 128 -5.19 -3.02 -15.41
N PHE A 129 -5.51 -3.60 -16.56
CA PHE A 129 -6.86 -3.74 -17.08
C PHE A 129 -7.34 -5.17 -16.89
N ILE A 130 -8.59 -5.34 -16.49
CA ILE A 130 -9.26 -6.65 -16.47
C ILE A 130 -10.37 -6.61 -17.51
N ASP A 131 -10.27 -7.50 -18.48
CA ASP A 131 -11.28 -7.67 -19.53
C ASP A 131 -12.39 -8.59 -19.00
N THR A 132 -13.42 -7.98 -18.40
CA THR A 132 -14.56 -8.69 -17.81
C THR A 132 -15.84 -7.86 -17.98
N PRO A 133 -17.01 -8.50 -18.18
CA PRO A 133 -18.30 -7.81 -18.06
C PRO A 133 -18.66 -7.43 -16.62
N ASP A 134 -17.96 -7.99 -15.63
CA ASP A 134 -18.23 -7.77 -14.21
C ASP A 134 -17.92 -6.34 -13.76
N LYS A 135 -18.58 -5.91 -12.68
CA LYS A 135 -18.29 -4.63 -11.99
C LYS A 135 -17.24 -4.77 -10.89
N PHE A 136 -16.94 -6.00 -10.48
CA PHE A 136 -15.98 -6.33 -9.42
C PHE A 136 -14.82 -7.12 -10.00
N ILE A 137 -13.70 -7.18 -9.27
CA ILE A 137 -12.56 -8.01 -9.64
C ILE A 137 -13.01 -9.48 -9.57
N PRO A 138 -12.96 -10.24 -10.67
CA PRO A 138 -13.41 -11.62 -10.66
C PRO A 138 -12.37 -12.55 -10.02
N ASP A 139 -12.82 -13.64 -9.40
CA ASP A 139 -11.96 -14.58 -8.65
C ASP A 139 -10.75 -15.08 -9.45
N TRP A 140 -10.93 -15.37 -10.74
CA TRP A 140 -9.85 -15.83 -11.61
C TRP A 140 -8.73 -14.80 -11.79
N ALA A 141 -9.03 -13.50 -11.65
CA ALA A 141 -8.05 -12.44 -11.81
C ALA A 141 -7.12 -12.34 -10.61
N HIS A 142 -7.56 -12.74 -9.40
CA HIS A 142 -6.74 -12.68 -8.19
C HIS A 142 -5.45 -13.48 -8.32
N GLN A 143 -5.52 -14.69 -8.89
CA GLN A 143 -4.33 -15.51 -9.13
C GLN A 143 -3.35 -14.83 -10.11
N GLN A 144 -3.87 -14.19 -11.17
CA GLN A 144 -3.03 -13.50 -12.14
C GLN A 144 -2.40 -12.23 -11.55
N LEU A 145 -3.13 -11.50 -10.71
CA LEU A 145 -2.64 -10.34 -9.98
C LEU A 145 -1.53 -10.75 -9.00
N GLU A 146 -1.71 -11.83 -8.23
CA GLU A 146 -0.66 -12.36 -7.33
C GLU A 146 0.61 -12.72 -8.11
N MET A 147 0.48 -13.39 -9.27
CA MET A 147 1.62 -13.73 -10.12
C MET A 147 2.30 -12.49 -10.71
N LEU A 148 1.55 -11.44 -11.04
CA LEU A 148 2.11 -10.17 -11.49
C LEU A 148 3.01 -9.56 -10.41
N VAL A 149 2.54 -9.55 -9.16
CA VAL A 149 3.28 -9.00 -8.01
C VAL A 149 4.58 -9.76 -7.79
N LYS A 150 4.53 -11.10 -7.79
CA LYS A 150 5.73 -11.94 -7.65
C LYS A 150 6.76 -11.64 -8.74
N LYS A 151 6.31 -11.51 -10.00
CA LYS A 151 7.18 -11.18 -11.13
C LYS A 151 7.78 -9.77 -11.05
N ILE A 152 7.04 -8.81 -10.50
CA ILE A 152 7.56 -7.45 -10.28
C ILE A 152 8.65 -7.51 -9.20
N ASN A 153 8.38 -8.20 -8.08
CA ASN A 153 9.29 -8.30 -6.95
C ASN A 153 10.59 -9.05 -7.29
N ASP A 154 10.55 -10.08 -8.13
CA ASP A 154 11.74 -10.85 -8.55
C ASP A 154 12.46 -10.28 -9.80
N GLY A 155 11.94 -9.20 -10.39
CA GLY A 155 12.51 -8.54 -11.57
C GLY A 155 12.31 -9.31 -12.90
N SER A 156 11.55 -10.40 -12.88
CA SER A 156 11.22 -11.18 -14.08
C SER A 156 10.08 -10.59 -14.89
N TYR A 157 9.35 -9.60 -14.36
CA TYR A 157 8.33 -8.87 -15.12
C TYR A 157 8.99 -8.11 -16.28
N LYS A 158 8.74 -8.58 -17.51
CA LYS A 158 9.18 -7.94 -18.76
C LYS A 158 8.05 -7.25 -19.52
N GLY A 159 6.87 -7.13 -18.90
CA GLY A 159 5.73 -6.43 -19.52
C GLY A 159 5.97 -4.92 -19.56
N GLY A 160 5.24 -4.22 -20.43
CA GLY A 160 5.28 -2.76 -20.50
C GLY A 160 4.51 -2.09 -19.35
N GLU A 161 4.22 -0.80 -19.53
CA GLU A 161 3.44 0.00 -18.57
C GLU A 161 1.97 -0.45 -18.45
N ILE A 162 1.50 -1.32 -19.35
CA ILE A 162 0.10 -1.77 -19.41
C ILE A 162 0.05 -3.30 -19.38
N VAL A 163 -0.79 -3.82 -18.49
CA VAL A 163 -1.13 -5.25 -18.39
C VAL A 163 -2.62 -5.39 -18.65
N THR A 164 -3.03 -6.33 -19.50
CA THR A 164 -4.45 -6.69 -19.66
C THR A 164 -4.63 -8.16 -19.27
N LEU A 165 -5.43 -8.40 -18.23
CA LEU A 165 -5.81 -9.72 -17.76
C LEU A 165 -7.08 -10.18 -18.48
N ARG A 166 -7.09 -11.45 -18.88
CA ARG A 166 -8.22 -12.11 -19.55
C ARG A 166 -8.50 -13.45 -18.88
N ALA A 167 -9.75 -13.87 -18.89
CA ALA A 167 -10.12 -15.20 -18.43
C ALA A 167 -9.43 -16.27 -19.30
N SER A 168 -8.72 -17.20 -18.67
CA SER A 168 -8.02 -18.30 -19.36
C SER A 168 -8.96 -19.28 -20.07
N TYR A 169 -10.26 -19.24 -19.77
CA TYR A 169 -11.29 -20.11 -20.35
C TYR A 169 -11.94 -19.58 -21.63
N GLN A 170 -11.64 -18.36 -22.08
CA GLN A 170 -12.10 -17.87 -23.39
C GLN A 170 -11.17 -18.34 -24.52
N LYS A 171 -11.16 -19.66 -24.77
CA LYS A 171 -10.98 -20.20 -26.12
C LYS A 171 -12.33 -20.72 -26.58
N ALA A 172 -12.96 -19.96 -27.46
CA ALA A 172 -13.91 -20.45 -28.45
C ALA A 172 -13.55 -19.77 -29.77
#